data_AF-A0A8H8JVU9-F1
#
_entry.id   AF-A0A8H8JVU9-F1
#
_cell.length_a   1.000
_cell.length_b   1.000
_cell.length_c   1.000
_cell.angle_alpha   90.00
_cell.angle_beta   90.00
_cell.angle_gamma   90.00
#
_symmetry.space_group_name_H-M   'P 1'
#
loop_
_entity.id
_entity.type
_entity.pdbx_description
1 polymer ?
#
loop_
_entity_poly.entity_id
_entity_poly.type
_entity_poly.pdbx_seq_one_letter_code
_entity_poly.pdbx_strand_id
1 'polypeptide(L)'
;MCDLRGFIFIVIRAALGIPESVDITIDKPWSKLMVSSVHARVAPGAPVFSEADLATSFARNLAVQDIAITRKPRWIRNPSNIAGAHSSFVFSFEDPDGSVSRLLHKTPLFVFGAPVFVKLWQKRPQTNKTRRALGLPSGSPVPDSDGDAHMSA
;
A
#
# COMPACT_ATOMS: atom_id res chain seq x y z
N MET A 1 28.13 -28.24 16.91
CA MET A 1 27.10 -27.91 15.90
C MET A 1 27.19 -26.42 15.64
N CYS A 2 27.86 -26.02 14.56
CA CYS A 2 28.04 -24.61 14.24
C CYS A 2 26.76 -24.07 13.60
N ASP A 3 26.26 -22.95 14.09
CA ASP A 3 25.08 -22.29 13.53
C ASP A 3 25.41 -21.78 12.11
N LEU A 4 24.86 -22.47 11.10
CA LEU A 4 25.08 -22.18 9.68
C LEU A 4 24.64 -20.74 9.30
N ARG A 5 23.72 -20.15 10.08
CA ARG A 5 23.23 -18.79 9.86
C ARG A 5 24.30 -17.74 10.20
N GLY A 6 25.05 -17.95 11.28
CA GLY A 6 26.14 -17.03 11.68
C GLY A 6 27.28 -17.00 10.67
N PHE A 7 27.62 -18.16 10.08
CA PHE A 7 28.74 -18.25 9.13
C PHE A 7 28.48 -17.49 7.82
N ILE A 8 27.26 -17.56 7.29
CA ILE A 8 26.89 -16.83 6.05
C ILE A 8 27.03 -15.32 6.25
N PHE A 9 26.61 -14.77 7.39
CA PHE A 9 26.73 -13.33 7.63
C PHE A 9 28.18 -12.87 7.74
N ILE A 10 29.07 -13.68 8.33
CA ILE A 10 30.51 -13.38 8.39
C ILE A 10 31.10 -13.30 6.98
N VAL A 11 30.76 -14.25 6.11
CA VAL A 11 31.24 -14.26 4.71
C VAL A 11 30.72 -13.06 3.92
N ILE A 12 29.43 -12.72 4.06
CA ILE A 12 28.83 -11.56 3.39
C ILE A 12 29.48 -10.26 3.88
N ARG A 13 29.70 -10.11 5.19
CA ARG A 13 30.37 -8.93 5.77
C ARG A 13 31.78 -8.78 5.22
N ALA A 14 32.56 -9.86 5.24
CA ALA A 14 33.93 -9.86 4.72
C ALA A 14 33.97 -9.55 3.22
N ALA A 15 33.06 -10.12 2.42
CA ALA A 15 33.02 -9.91 0.97
C ALA A 15 32.58 -8.49 0.57
N LEU A 16 31.67 -7.88 1.33
CA LEU A 16 31.10 -6.55 1.03
C LEU A 16 31.78 -5.41 1.82
N GLY A 17 32.75 -5.72 2.68
CA GLY A 17 33.40 -4.73 3.54
C GLY A 17 32.45 -4.06 4.53
N ILE A 18 31.40 -4.77 4.96
CA ILE A 18 30.39 -4.23 5.86
C ILE A 18 30.93 -4.28 7.29
N PRO A 19 30.97 -3.14 8.02
CA PRO A 19 31.44 -3.12 9.40
C PRO A 19 30.51 -3.90 10.33
N GLU A 20 31.08 -4.43 11.42
CA GLU A 20 30.37 -5.30 12.37
C GLU A 20 29.19 -4.60 13.07
N SER A 21 29.20 -3.27 13.08
CA SER A 21 28.15 -2.40 13.62
C SER A 21 26.88 -2.32 12.76
N VAL A 22 26.90 -2.84 11.52
CA VAL A 22 25.76 -2.81 10.62
C VAL A 22 24.99 -4.11 10.73
N ASP A 23 23.80 -4.07 11.32
CA ASP A 23 22.92 -5.22 11.43
C ASP A 23 22.51 -5.73 10.04
N ILE A 24 22.90 -6.97 9.72
CA ILE A 24 22.44 -7.66 8.51
C ILE A 24 21.37 -8.65 8.92
N THR A 25 20.17 -8.47 8.37
CA THR A 25 19.04 -9.36 8.60
C THR A 25 18.59 -10.01 7.30
N ILE A 26 17.98 -11.19 7.40
CA ILE A 26 17.31 -11.81 6.26
C ILE A 26 16.13 -10.92 5.85
N ASP A 27 15.92 -10.77 4.54
CA ASP A 27 14.73 -10.10 4.01
C ASP A 27 13.48 -10.87 4.43
N LYS A 28 12.74 -10.29 5.37
CA LYS A 28 11.49 -10.87 5.86
C LYS A 28 10.33 -10.35 4.99
N PRO A 29 9.35 -11.20 4.66
CA PRO A 29 8.15 -10.72 3.99
C PRO A 29 7.47 -9.64 4.81
N TRP A 30 7.09 -8.57 4.13
CA TRP A 30 6.46 -7.41 4.75
C TRP A 30 5.20 -7.02 3.98
N SER A 31 4.23 -6.49 4.73
CA SER A 31 2.99 -5.96 4.20
C SER A 31 2.98 -4.44 4.24
N LYS A 32 2.26 -3.85 3.29
CA LYS A 32 2.03 -2.40 3.23
C LYS A 32 0.54 -2.12 3.27
N LEU A 33 0.14 -1.23 4.19
CA LEU A 33 -1.24 -0.81 4.33
C LEU A 33 -1.37 0.70 4.17
N MET A 34 -2.54 1.10 3.70
CA MET A 34 -2.99 2.50 3.65
C MET A 34 -4.04 2.71 4.72
N VAL A 35 -3.92 3.81 5.45
CA VAL A 35 -4.93 4.26 6.40
C VAL A 35 -5.55 5.53 5.84
N SER A 36 -6.88 5.51 5.74
CA SER A 36 -7.68 6.55 5.08
C SER A 36 -8.61 7.26 6.06
N SER A 37 -9.07 8.45 5.64
CA SER A 37 -9.93 9.35 6.43
C SER A 37 -9.30 9.83 7.74
N VAL A 38 -8.00 10.11 7.72
CA VAL A 38 -7.25 10.56 8.90
C VAL A 38 -7.33 12.09 8.99
N HIS A 39 -7.69 12.62 10.16
CA HIS A 39 -7.64 14.07 10.39
C HIS A 39 -6.22 14.57 10.24
N ALA A 40 -6.02 15.52 9.32
CA ALA A 40 -4.70 16.04 9.00
C ALA A 40 -4.33 17.27 9.84
N ARG A 41 -5.32 17.99 10.38
CA ARG A 41 -5.17 19.27 11.09
C ARG A 41 -6.15 19.33 12.27
N VAL A 42 -5.85 20.12 13.31
CA VAL A 42 -6.77 20.31 14.45
C VAL A 42 -8.00 21.14 14.05
N ALA A 43 -7.78 22.17 13.22
CA ALA A 43 -8.82 23.08 12.75
C ALA A 43 -8.51 23.53 11.30
N PRO A 44 -9.50 24.07 10.56
CA PRO A 44 -9.25 24.68 9.26
C PRO A 44 -8.16 25.77 9.37
N GLY A 45 -7.13 25.69 8.51
CA GLY A 45 -6.00 26.64 8.52
C GLY A 45 -4.84 26.31 9.48
N ALA A 46 -5.04 25.44 10.49
CA ALA A 46 -3.96 24.97 11.37
C ALA A 46 -2.95 24.10 10.62
N PRO A 47 -1.66 24.02 11.00
CA PRO A 47 -0.67 23.19 10.31
C PRO A 47 -1.04 21.70 10.30
N VAL A 48 -0.55 20.97 9.29
CA VAL A 48 -0.72 19.51 9.22
C VAL A 48 0.12 18.85 10.32
N PHE A 49 -0.44 17.82 10.96
CA PHE A 49 0.31 17.02 11.94
C PHE A 49 1.59 16.43 11.34
N SER A 50 2.67 16.47 12.13
CA SER A 50 3.94 15.91 11.69
C SER A 50 3.86 14.38 11.55
N GLU A 51 4.79 13.79 10.79
CA GLU A 51 4.88 12.32 10.71
C GLU A 51 5.20 11.68 12.07
N ALA A 52 5.87 12.42 12.96
CA ALA A 52 6.17 11.96 14.32
C ALA A 52 4.91 11.92 15.21
N ASP A 53 4.06 12.95 15.13
CA ASP A 53 2.78 12.99 15.85
C ASP A 53 1.85 11.89 15.34
N LEU A 54 1.83 11.70 14.03
CA LEU A 54 1.09 10.63 13.37
C LEU A 54 1.54 9.25 13.87
N ALA A 55 2.85 9.00 13.89
CA ALA A 55 3.40 7.74 14.38
C ALA A 55 3.08 7.51 15.86
N THR A 56 3.22 8.54 16.69
CA THR A 56 2.89 8.50 18.13
C THR A 56 1.42 8.18 18.34
N SER A 57 0.53 8.86 17.64
CA SER A 57 -0.91 8.62 17.77
C SER A 57 -1.29 7.23 17.27
N PHE A 58 -0.69 6.76 16.18
CA PHE A 58 -1.03 5.47 15.60
C PHE A 58 -0.53 4.30 16.46
N ALA A 59 0.63 4.44 17.11
CA ALA A 59 1.19 3.44 18.01
C ALA A 59 0.34 3.19 19.29
N ARG A 60 -0.61 4.08 19.59
CA ARG A 60 -1.53 3.90 20.73
C ARG A 60 -2.58 2.81 20.51
N ASN A 61 -2.77 2.35 19.27
CA ASN A 61 -3.68 1.24 18.99
C ASN A 61 -3.07 -0.07 19.49
N LEU A 62 -3.80 -0.82 20.32
CA LEU A 62 -3.34 -2.11 20.85
C LEU A 62 -2.93 -3.08 19.74
N ALA A 63 -3.71 -3.13 18.66
CA ALA A 63 -3.42 -3.97 17.49
C ALA A 63 -2.15 -3.58 16.73
N VAL A 64 -1.52 -2.43 17.04
CA VAL A 64 -0.29 -1.94 16.40
C VAL A 64 0.92 -2.12 17.31
N GLN A 65 0.74 -2.24 18.63
CA GLN A 65 1.83 -2.30 19.60
C GLN A 65 2.75 -3.51 19.40
N ASP A 66 2.18 -4.66 19.05
CA ASP A 66 2.92 -5.93 18.91
C ASP A 66 3.48 -6.15 17.49
N ILE A 67 3.33 -5.19 16.59
CA ILE A 67 3.72 -5.33 15.19
C ILE A 67 5.12 -4.74 14.96
N ALA A 68 5.99 -5.51 14.31
CA ALA A 68 7.29 -5.04 13.86
C ALA A 68 7.16 -4.09 12.65
N ILE A 69 6.99 -2.79 12.92
CA ILE A 69 6.92 -1.74 11.89
C ILE A 69 8.29 -1.58 11.21
N THR A 70 8.37 -1.91 9.93
CA THR A 70 9.58 -1.76 9.10
C THR A 70 9.69 -0.35 8.51
N ARG A 71 8.56 0.29 8.21
CA ARG A 71 8.51 1.70 7.76
C ARG A 71 7.45 2.46 8.53
N LYS A 72 7.90 3.52 9.20
CA LYS A 72 7.04 4.41 10.00
C LYS A 72 5.90 5.01 9.17
N PRO A 73 4.76 5.32 9.82
CA PRO A 73 3.66 6.04 9.19
C PRO A 73 4.12 7.32 8.49
N ARG A 74 3.76 7.45 7.21
CA ARG A 74 4.08 8.61 6.37
C ARG A 74 2.86 9.04 5.56
N TRP A 75 2.62 10.34 5.50
CA TRP A 75 1.56 10.91 4.66
C TRP A 75 1.77 10.55 3.18
N ILE A 76 0.69 10.12 2.50
CA ILE A 76 0.74 9.83 1.06
C ILE A 76 0.96 11.10 0.24
N ARG A 77 0.31 12.18 0.67
CA ARG A 77 0.49 13.52 0.10
C ARG A 77 1.54 14.26 0.89
N ASN A 78 2.32 15.10 0.21
CA ASN A 78 3.20 16.04 0.89
C ASN A 78 2.34 16.90 1.84
N PRO A 79 2.70 17.01 3.15
CA PRO A 79 1.98 17.83 4.11
C PRO A 79 1.63 19.24 3.61
N SER A 80 2.52 19.89 2.88
CA SER A 80 2.29 21.24 2.32
C SER A 80 1.15 21.28 1.29
N ASN A 81 0.85 20.16 0.64
CA ASN A 81 -0.16 20.06 -0.42
C ASN A 81 -1.50 19.48 0.09
N ILE A 82 -1.62 19.22 1.40
CA ILE A 82 -2.87 18.74 2.00
C ILE A 82 -3.78 19.96 2.27
N ALA A 83 -4.64 20.27 1.30
CA ALA A 83 -5.62 21.35 1.41
C ALA A 83 -6.86 20.99 2.25
N GLY A 84 -7.21 19.69 2.31
CA GLY A 84 -8.41 19.21 3.01
C GLY A 84 -8.19 18.93 4.50
N ALA A 85 -9.29 18.79 5.24
CA ALA A 85 -9.28 18.38 6.66
C ALA A 85 -8.82 16.93 6.87
N HIS A 86 -9.03 16.06 5.86
CA HIS A 86 -8.68 14.65 5.91
C HIS A 86 -7.61 14.30 4.89
N SER A 87 -6.74 13.37 5.26
CA SER A 87 -5.71 12.80 4.41
C SER A 87 -5.58 11.30 4.66
N SER A 88 -4.53 10.70 4.11
CA SER A 88 -4.23 9.28 4.24
C SER A 88 -2.73 9.08 4.35
N PHE A 89 -2.33 8.06 5.10
CA PHE A 89 -0.94 7.69 5.27
C PHE A 89 -0.72 6.21 4.93
N VAL A 90 0.54 5.84 4.78
CA VAL A 90 0.98 4.46 4.59
C VAL A 90 1.98 4.09 5.66
N PHE A 91 2.01 2.81 6.01
CA PHE A 91 3.05 2.23 6.84
C PHE A 91 3.34 0.80 6.36
N SER A 92 4.46 0.25 6.80
CA SER A 92 4.87 -1.11 6.45
C SER A 92 5.38 -1.85 7.68
N PHE A 93 5.13 -3.15 7.71
CA PHE A 93 5.45 -4.02 8.83
C PHE A 93 5.76 -5.43 8.36
N GLU A 94 6.50 -6.17 9.19
CA GLU A 94 6.74 -7.59 8.96
C GLU A 94 5.42 -8.37 9.02
N ASP A 95 5.15 -9.17 7.99
CA ASP A 95 3.91 -9.95 7.89
C ASP A 95 4.21 -11.23 7.09
N PRO A 96 4.88 -12.22 7.71
CA PRO A 96 5.35 -13.41 7.00
C PRO A 96 4.24 -14.24 6.37
N ASP A 97 3.05 -14.26 6.99
CA ASP A 97 1.92 -15.11 6.62
C ASP A 97 0.68 -14.33 6.15
N GLY A 98 0.71 -13.00 6.20
CA GLY A 98 -0.43 -12.16 5.86
C GLY A 98 -1.50 -12.07 6.95
N SER A 99 -1.28 -12.66 8.13
CA SER A 99 -2.26 -12.68 9.22
C SER A 99 -2.45 -11.29 9.82
N VAL A 100 -1.35 -10.54 9.96
CA VAL A 100 -1.35 -9.22 10.60
C VAL A 100 -2.09 -8.22 9.71
N SER A 101 -1.86 -8.26 8.40
CA SER A 101 -2.62 -7.40 7.46
C SER A 101 -4.11 -7.71 7.46
N ARG A 102 -4.51 -8.98 7.54
CA ARG A 102 -5.93 -9.38 7.65
C ARG A 102 -6.55 -8.93 8.98
N LEU A 103 -5.81 -9.02 10.08
CA LEU A 103 -6.24 -8.54 11.39
C LEU A 103 -6.47 -7.03 11.36
N LEU A 104 -5.46 -6.26 10.95
CA LEU A 104 -5.54 -4.80 10.90
C LEU A 104 -6.64 -4.28 9.97
N HIS A 105 -6.98 -5.02 8.92
CA HIS A 105 -8.10 -4.67 8.04
C HIS A 105 -9.47 -4.82 8.70
N LYS A 106 -9.61 -5.73 9.68
CA LYS A 106 -10.87 -5.99 10.40
C LYS A 106 -10.97 -5.20 11.71
N THR A 107 -9.83 -4.89 12.31
CA THR A 107 -9.78 -4.21 13.61
C THR A 107 -10.07 -2.71 13.44
N PRO A 108 -10.98 -2.13 14.24
CA PRO A 108 -11.15 -0.69 14.28
C PRO A 108 -9.89 -0.03 14.85
N LEU A 109 -9.31 0.91 14.08
CA LEU A 109 -8.15 1.69 14.50
C LEU A 109 -8.53 3.15 14.68
N PHE A 110 -7.73 3.85 15.47
CA PHE A 110 -7.94 5.26 15.81
C PHE A 110 -6.67 6.06 15.59
N VAL A 111 -6.81 7.28 15.07
CA VAL A 111 -5.72 8.25 14.93
C VAL A 111 -6.25 9.61 15.32
N PHE A 112 -5.52 10.30 16.19
CA PHE A 112 -5.93 11.56 16.83
C PHE A 112 -7.33 11.49 17.47
N GLY A 113 -7.68 10.34 18.04
CA GLY A 113 -8.98 10.10 18.69
C GLY A 113 -10.15 9.83 17.74
N ALA A 114 -9.94 9.85 16.42
CA ALA A 114 -10.97 9.56 15.42
C ALA A 114 -10.80 8.15 14.83
N PRO A 115 -11.90 7.44 14.51
CA PRO A 115 -11.83 6.14 13.84
C PRO A 115 -11.30 6.31 12.41
N VAL A 116 -10.49 5.36 11.96
CA VAL A 116 -9.87 5.36 10.64
C VAL A 116 -10.09 4.05 9.89
N PHE A 117 -10.00 4.10 8.57
CA PHE A 117 -10.22 2.93 7.72
C PHE A 117 -8.91 2.43 7.12
N VAL A 118 -8.63 1.15 7.36
CA VAL A 118 -7.45 0.47 6.80
C VAL A 118 -7.82 -0.16 5.45
N LYS A 119 -6.95 0.03 4.46
CA LYS A 119 -7.06 -0.53 3.12
C LYS A 119 -5.75 -1.20 2.74
N LEU A 120 -5.86 -2.33 2.02
CA LEU A 120 -4.70 -2.97 1.42
C LEU A 120 -4.05 -2.04 0.39
N TRP A 121 -2.72 -1.89 0.45
CA TRP A 121 -2.00 -1.10 -0.54
C TRP A 121 -1.99 -1.83 -1.88
N GLN A 122 -2.75 -1.31 -2.84
CA GLN A 122 -2.67 -1.80 -4.21
C GLN A 122 -1.40 -1.24 -4.86
N LYS A 123 -0.48 -2.10 -5.30
CA LYS A 123 0.45 -1.71 -6.37
C LYS A 123 -0.44 -1.30 -7.54
N ARG A 124 -0.33 -0.04 -7.98
CA ARG A 124 -1.06 0.42 -9.18
C ARG A 124 -0.89 -0.66 -10.25
N PRO A 125 -1.96 -1.19 -10.86
CA PRO A 125 -1.77 -1.90 -12.11
C PRO A 125 -1.03 -0.93 -13.03
N GLN A 126 0.11 -1.33 -13.58
CA GLN A 126 0.65 -0.60 -14.70
C GLN A 126 -0.47 -0.58 -15.73
N THR A 127 -1.04 0.59 -15.98
CA THR A 127 -1.97 0.79 -17.08
C THR A 127 -1.22 0.37 -18.33
N ASN A 128 -1.52 -0.81 -18.87
CA ASN A 128 -1.10 -1.25 -20.19
C ASN A 128 -1.59 -0.20 -21.20
N LYS A 129 -0.77 0.83 -21.45
CA LYS A 129 -0.94 1.74 -22.58
C LYS A 129 -0.49 1.03 -23.85
N THR A 130 -1.06 -0.14 -24.15
CA THR A 130 -0.86 -0.78 -25.46
C THR A 130 -2.04 -1.69 -25.77
N ARG A 131 -3.11 -1.08 -26.29
CA ARG A 131 -4.11 -1.79 -27.13
C ARG A 131 -4.88 -0.87 -28.10
N ARG A 132 -4.35 0.33 -28.38
CA ARG A 132 -4.75 1.17 -29.54
C ARG A 132 -3.64 1.29 -30.58
N ALA A 133 -2.77 0.28 -30.67
CA ALA A 133 -1.69 0.20 -31.66
C ALA A 133 -1.76 -1.07 -32.52
N LEU A 134 -2.93 -1.71 -32.58
CA LEU A 134 -3.26 -2.73 -33.57
C LEU A 134 -4.60 -2.30 -34.16
N GLY A 135 -4.52 -1.58 -35.28
CA GLY A 135 -5.66 -1.12 -36.05
C GLY A 135 -6.45 -2.30 -36.60
N LEU A 136 -7.36 -2.82 -35.81
CA LEU A 136 -8.46 -3.63 -36.32
C LEU A 136 -9.49 -2.66 -36.92
N PRO A 137 -9.82 -2.80 -38.21
CA PRO A 137 -10.77 -1.92 -38.85
C PRO A 137 -12.12 -2.01 -38.14
N SER A 138 -12.65 -0.84 -37.82
CA SER A 138 -14.07 -0.64 -37.52
C SER A 138 -14.87 -1.31 -38.63
N GLY A 139 -15.52 -2.43 -38.31
CA GLY A 139 -16.46 -3.08 -39.20
C GLY A 139 -17.62 -2.13 -39.51
N SER A 140 -17.56 -1.54 -40.69
CA SER A 140 -18.68 -0.81 -41.31
C SER A 140 -19.68 -1.81 -41.92
N PRO A 141 -20.91 -1.37 -42.25
CA PRO A 141 -22.13 -2.18 -42.26
C PRO A 141 -22.26 -3.06 -43.50
N VAL A 142 -22.94 -4.20 -43.35
CA VAL A 142 -23.32 -5.07 -44.47
C VAL A 142 -24.60 -4.50 -45.11
N PRO A 143 -24.61 -4.23 -46.44
CA PRO A 143 -25.81 -3.85 -47.16
C PRO A 143 -26.66 -5.06 -47.56
N ASP A 144 -27.94 -4.79 -47.72
CA ASP A 144 -29.05 -5.68 -48.06
C ASP A 144 -28.81 -6.58 -49.29
N SER A 145 -29.39 -7.78 -49.26
CA SER A 145 -29.78 -8.49 -50.48
C SER A 145 -30.98 -9.41 -50.20
N ASP A 146 -31.98 -9.18 -51.03
CA ASP A 146 -33.32 -9.71 -51.14
C ASP A 146 -33.49 -11.24 -51.13
N GLY A 147 -34.67 -11.67 -50.70
CA GLY A 147 -35.16 -13.04 -50.84
C GLY A 147 -36.65 -13.16 -50.50
N ASP A 148 -37.49 -12.79 -51.46
CA ASP A 148 -38.93 -13.03 -51.50
C ASP A 148 -39.32 -14.50 -51.24
N ALA A 149 -40.37 -14.73 -50.44
CA ALA A 149 -41.37 -15.76 -50.71
C ALA A 149 -42.66 -15.56 -49.87
N HIS A 150 -43.69 -15.20 -50.61
CA HIS A 150 -45.14 -15.22 -50.37
C HIS A 150 -45.70 -16.44 -49.59
N MET A 151 -46.71 -16.21 -48.73
CA MET A 151 -48.00 -16.95 -48.60
C MET A 151 -48.84 -16.27 -47.49
N SER A 152 -49.84 -15.46 -47.83
CA SER A 152 -51.26 -15.80 -48.03
C SER A 152 -52.16 -15.45 -46.83
N ALA A 153 -53.01 -14.44 -47.00
CA ALA A 153 -54.47 -14.52 -46.92
C ALA A 153 -55.08 -13.21 -47.46
#